data_AF-A0A3B0UHR1-F1
#
_entry.id   AF-A0A3B0UHR1-F1
#
_cell.length_a   1.000
_cell.length_b   1.000
_cell.length_c   1.000
_cell.angle_alpha   90.00
_cell.angle_beta   90.00
_cell.angle_gamma   90.00
#
_symmetry.space_group_name_H-M   'P 1'
#
loop_
_entity.id
_entity.type
_entity.pdbx_description
1 polymer ?
#
loop_
_entity_poly.entity_id
_entity_poly.type
_entity_poly.pdbx_seq_one_letter_code
_entity_poly.pdbx_strand_id
1 'polypeptide(L)'
;MIWIEFIISAVVIVWAGIRLTICADKLSKHFQIGHMWVGVILLGLITSLPEAITSISAVMNFQANDLAVGNILGSNNFNPLLIVVMD
;
A
#
# COMPACT_ATOMS: atom_id res chain seq x y z
N MET A 1 -10.40 16.23 -17.05
CA MET A 1 -9.66 16.68 -15.85
C MET A 1 -9.45 15.55 -14.84
N ILE A 2 -10.48 14.76 -14.52
CA ILE A 2 -10.39 13.59 -13.61
C ILE A 2 -9.26 12.58 -13.91
N TRP A 3 -8.98 12.26 -15.18
CA TRP A 3 -7.90 11.32 -15.52
C TRP A 3 -6.50 11.83 -15.15
N ILE A 4 -6.28 13.14 -15.22
CA ILE A 4 -4.99 13.75 -14.88
C ILE A 4 -4.81 13.76 -13.36
N GLU A 5 -5.86 14.12 -12.61
CA GLU A 5 -5.86 14.05 -11.15
C GLU A 5 -5.61 12.62 -10.65
N PHE A 6 -6.23 11.63 -11.29
CA PHE A 6 -6.01 10.22 -10.99
C PHE A 6 -4.54 9.81 -11.19
N ILE A 7 -3.95 10.17 -12.35
CA ILE A 7 -2.56 9.84 -12.66
C ILE A 7 -1.60 10.51 -11.67
N ILE A 8 -1.81 11.79 -11.34
CA ILE A 8 -0.98 12.51 -10.36
C ILE A 8 -1.09 11.82 -8.99
N SER A 9 -2.30 11.49 -8.55
CA SER A 9 -2.54 10.81 -7.28
C SER A 9 -1.85 9.45 -7.24
N ALA A 10 -1.94 8.66 -8.31
CA ALA A 10 -1.27 7.37 -8.43
C ALA A 10 0.25 7.50 -8.33
N VAL A 11 0.84 8.47 -9.04
CA VAL A 11 2.30 8.73 -8.99
C VAL A 11 2.73 9.14 -7.58
N VAL A 12 1.95 9.99 -6.90
CA VAL A 12 2.24 10.41 -5.52
C VAL A 12 2.18 9.23 -4.56
N ILE A 13 1.19 8.35 -4.69
CA ILE A 13 1.05 7.15 -3.85
C ILE A 13 2.24 6.22 -4.04
N VAL A 14 2.63 5.94 -5.29
CA VAL A 14 3.80 5.08 -5.60
C VAL A 14 5.07 5.69 -5.01
N TRP A 15 5.28 6.99 -5.19
CA TRP A 15 6.45 7.68 -4.66
C TRP A 15 6.50 7.67 -3.13
N ALA A 16 5.35 7.87 -2.47
CA ALA A 16 5.22 7.79 -1.03
C ALA A 16 5.52 6.38 -0.51
N GLY A 17 5.00 5.34 -1.17
CA GLY A 17 5.26 3.94 -0.84
C GLY A 17 6.76 3.61 -0.89
N ILE A 18 7.45 4.00 -1.97
CA ILE A 18 8.91 3.79 -2.10
C ILE A 18 9.68 4.49 -0.98
N ARG A 19 9.32 5.74 -0.66
CA ARG A 19 9.96 6.50 0.43
C ARG A 19 9.73 5.86 1.80
N LEU A 20 8.52 5.37 2.06
CA LEU A 20 8.16 4.67 3.28
C LEU A 20 9.00 3.39 3.46
N THR A 21 9.16 2.58 2.42
CA THR A 21 9.99 1.36 2.48
C THR A 21 11.45 1.67 2.79
N ILE A 22 12.02 2.72 2.17
CA ILE A 22 13.40 3.14 2.45
C ILE A 22 13.55 3.63 3.91
N CYS A 23 12.56 4.35 4.43
CA CYS A 23 12.55 4.79 5.82
C CYS A 23 12.42 3.60 6.79
N ALA A 24 11.59 2.61 6.45
CA ALA A 24 11.44 1.36 7.18
C ALA A 24 12.76 0.58 7.28
N ASP A 25 13.49 0.43 6.18
CA ASP A 25 14.81 -0.21 6.17
C ASP A 25 15.83 0.51 7.05
N LYS A 26 15.83 1.85 7.01
CA LYS A 26 16.71 2.66 7.86
C LYS A 26 16.35 2.51 9.34
N LEU A 27 15.06 2.45 9.65
CA LEU A 27 14.55 2.24 11.00
C LEU A 27 14.95 0.85 11.52
N SER A 28 14.83 -0.18 10.67
CA SER A 28 15.27 -1.55 10.97
C SER A 28 16.75 -1.61 11.36
N LYS A 29 17.60 -0.93 10.57
CA LYS A 29 19.05 -0.89 10.82
C LYS A 29 19.40 -0.18 12.12
N HIS A 30 18.65 0.86 12.50
CA HIS A 30 18.93 1.65 13.69
C HIS A 30 18.48 0.95 14.98
N PHE A 31 17.30 0.33 14.98
CA PHE A 31 16.75 -0.28 16.19
C PHE A 31 17.25 -1.70 16.48
N GLN A 32 18.05 -2.33 15.60
CA GLN A 32 18.53 -3.72 15.73
C GLN A 32 17.42 -4.77 16.00
N ILE A 33 16.16 -4.40 15.78
CA ILE A 33 15.03 -5.33 15.80
C ILE A 33 15.27 -6.22 14.60
N GLY A 34 15.42 -7.54 14.83
CA GLY A 34 15.86 -8.47 13.81
C GLY A 34 15.16 -8.22 12.47
N HIS A 35 15.95 -8.08 11.40
CA HIS A 35 15.50 -7.69 10.04
C HIS A 35 14.21 -8.39 9.59
N MET A 36 13.96 -9.60 10.07
CA MET A 36 12.74 -10.37 9.84
C MET A 36 11.47 -9.70 10.36
N TRP A 37 11.47 -9.11 11.56
CA TRP A 37 10.27 -8.52 12.17
C TRP A 37 9.89 -7.22 11.48
N VAL A 38 10.88 -6.39 11.15
CA VAL A 38 10.65 -5.13 10.41
C VAL A 38 10.29 -5.44 8.96
N GLY A 39 10.96 -6.41 8.34
CA GLY A 39 10.66 -6.84 6.97
C GLY A 39 9.26 -7.44 6.82
N VAL A 40 8.73 -8.17 7.80
CA VAL A 40 7.38 -8.75 7.69
C VAL A 40 6.29 -7.74 8.08
N ILE A 41 6.44 -7.09 9.23
CA ILE A 41 5.38 -6.21 9.76
C ILE A 41 5.40 -4.86 9.04
N LEU A 42 6.57 -4.23 8.93
CA LEU A 42 6.66 -2.87 8.41
C LEU A 42 6.47 -2.84 6.89
N LEU A 43 7.05 -3.80 6.15
CA LEU A 43 6.84 -3.90 4.70
C LEU A 43 5.37 -4.22 4.37
N GLY A 44 4.77 -5.22 5.04
CA GLY A 44 3.37 -5.57 4.83
C GLY A 44 2.42 -4.42 5.17
N LEU A 45 2.69 -3.68 6.25
CA LEU A 45 1.95 -2.46 6.56
C LEU A 45 2.10 -1.40 5.47
N ILE A 46 3.30 -1.16 4.96
CA ILE A 46 3.55 -0.12 3.95
C ILE A 46 2.89 -0.45 2.62
N THR A 47 2.84 -1.71 2.20
CA THR A 47 2.17 -2.14 0.96
C THR A 47 0.66 -2.06 1.07
N SER A 48 0.08 -2.38 2.24
CA SER A 48 -1.39 -2.34 2.44
C SER A 48 -1.92 -0.98 2.90
N LEU A 49 -1.06 -0.05 3.35
CA LEU A 49 -1.48 1.28 3.81
C LEU A 49 -2.25 2.08 2.74
N PRO A 50 -1.77 2.17 1.48
CA PRO A 50 -2.48 2.90 0.43
C PRO A 50 -3.84 2.27 0.12
N GLU A 51 -3.91 0.94 0.14
CA GLU A 51 -5.14 0.17 -0.10
C GLU A 51 -6.16 0.42 1.02
N ALA A 52 -5.70 0.47 2.27
CA ALA A 52 -6.55 0.81 3.41
C ALA A 52 -7.08 2.25 3.29
N ILE A 53 -6.22 3.22 2.97
CA ILE A 53 -6.60 4.63 2.83
C ILE A 53 -7.61 4.81 1.69
N THR A 54 -7.37 4.17 0.54
CA THR A 54 -8.29 4.24 -0.61
C THR A 54 -9.63 3.59 -0.31
N SER A 55 -9.65 2.42 0.33
CA SER A 55 -10.89 1.74 0.76
C SER A 55 -11.70 2.59 1.75
N ILE A 56 -11.04 3.15 2.77
CA ILE A 56 -11.68 4.03 3.76
C ILE A 56 -12.23 5.28 3.07
N SER A 57 -11.45 5.90 2.17
CA SER A 57 -11.89 7.08 1.43
C SER A 57 -13.08 6.80 0.52
N ALA A 58 -13.17 5.59 -0.07
CA ALA A 58 -14.30 5.18 -0.91
C ALA A 58 -15.60 5.06 -0.10
N VAL A 59 -15.53 4.53 1.12
CA VAL A 59 -16.69 4.41 2.02
C VAL A 59 -17.08 5.78 2.58
N MET A 60 -16.13 6.53 3.14
CA MET A 60 -16.42 7.80 3.83
C MET A 60 -16.80 8.95 2.90
N ASN A 61 -16.11 9.11 1.77
CA ASN A 61 -16.30 10.28 0.90
C ASN A 61 -17.25 10.02 -0.26
N PHE A 62 -17.37 8.78 -0.72
CA PHE A 62 -18.12 8.45 -1.94
C PHE A 62 -19.31 7.52 -1.70
N GLN A 63 -19.52 7.03 -0.47
CA GLN A 63 -20.52 5.99 -0.13
C GLN A 63 -20.47 4.77 -1.07
N ALA A 64 -19.32 4.54 -1.69
CA ALA A 64 -19.12 3.55 -2.73
C ALA A 64 -18.64 2.24 -2.10
N ASN A 65 -19.55 1.56 -1.39
CA ASN A 65 -19.22 0.37 -0.63
C ASN A 65 -18.72 -0.77 -1.54
N ASP A 66 -19.29 -0.89 -2.75
CA ASP A 66 -18.85 -1.86 -3.76
C ASP A 66 -17.41 -1.63 -4.22
N LEU A 67 -16.97 -0.36 -4.30
CA LEU A 67 -15.60 -0.02 -4.67
C LEU A 67 -14.62 -0.39 -3.56
N ALA A 68 -14.98 -0.16 -2.30
CA ALA A 68 -14.15 -0.55 -1.16
C ALA A 68 -14.01 -2.08 -1.05
N VAL A 69 -15.12 -2.81 -1.24
CA VAL A 69 -15.11 -4.28 -1.26
C VAL A 69 -14.29 -4.80 -2.44
N GLY A 70 -14.46 -4.22 -3.63
CA GLY A 70 -13.67 -4.56 -4.82
C GLY A 70 -12.17 -4.30 -4.63
N ASN A 71 -11.80 -3.21 -3.96
CA ASN A 71 -10.42 -2.89 -3.65
C ASN A 71 -9.81 -3.90 -2.67
N ILE A 72 -10.50 -4.24 -1.59
CA ILE A 72 -10.03 -5.22 -0.58
C ILE A 72 -9.89 -6.62 -1.18
N LEU A 73 -10.92 -7.10 -1.89
CA LEU A 73 -10.88 -8.42 -2.50
C LEU A 73 -9.86 -8.49 -3.64
N GLY A 74 -9.77 -7.42 -4.42
CA GLY A 74 -8.81 -7.27 -5.51
C GLY A 74 -7.37 -7.31 -4.99
N SER A 75 -7.02 -6.45 -4.04
CA SER A 75 -5.65 -6.37 -3.54
C SER A 75 -5.23 -7.62 -2.77
N ASN A 76 -6.15 -8.25 -2.02
CA ASN A 76 -5.84 -9.49 -1.29
C ASN A 76 -5.59 -10.70 -2.22
N ASN A 77 -6.22 -10.74 -3.40
CA ASN A 77 -5.90 -11.75 -4.42
C ASN A 77 -4.68 -11.36 -5.26
N PHE A 78 -4.52 -10.07 -5.58
CA PHE A 78 -3.50 -9.60 -6.51
C PHE A 78 -2.11 -9.52 -5.86
N ASN A 79 -2.00 -9.10 -4.60
CA ASN A 79 -0.71 -8.99 -3.90
C ASN A 79 0.06 -10.33 -3.84
N PRO A 80 -0.52 -11.46 -3.41
CA PRO A 80 0.20 -12.73 -3.43
C PRO A 80 0.50 -13.22 -4.86
N LEU A 81 -0.39 -12.97 -5.83
CA LEU A 81 -0.13 -13.26 -7.24
C LEU A 81 1.08 -12.47 -7.77
N LEU A 82 1.16 -11.19 -7.42
CA LEU A 82 2.24 -10.29 -7.82
C LEU A 82 3.57 -10.74 -7.22
N ILE A 83 3.58 -11.14 -5.95
CA ILE A 83 4.78 -11.70 -5.30
C ILE A 83 5.24 -12.97 -6.02
N VAL A 84 4.34 -13.91 -6.33
CA VAL A 84 4.69 -15.16 -7.05
C VAL A 84 5.21 -14.91 -8.47
N VAL A 85 4.77 -13.84 -9.13
CA VAL A 85 5.24 -13.48 -10.49
C VAL A 85 6.57 -12.71 -10.46
N MET A 86 6.83 -11.96 -9.39
CA MET A 86 8.02 -11.10 -9.26
C MET A 86 9.20 -11.76 -8.54
N ASP A 87 8.96 -12.78 -7.71
CA ASP A 87 9.97 -13.63 -7.07
C ASP A 87 10.45 -14.74 -8.02
#